data_AF-A0AAQ1BUA0-F1
#
_entry.id   AF-A0AAQ1BUA0-F1
#
_cell.length_a   1.000
_cell.length_b   1.000
_cell.length_c   1.000
_cell.angle_alpha   90.00
_cell.angle_beta   90.00
_cell.angle_gamma   90.00
#
_symmetry.space_group_name_H-M   'P 1'
#
loop_
_entity.id
_entity.type
_entity.pdbx_description
1 polymer ?
#
loop_
_entity_poly.entity_id
_entity_poly.type
_entity_poly.pdbx_seq_one_letter_code
_entity_poly.pdbx_strand_id
1 'polypeptide(L)'
;MNSLLLRFNVGPRLAAAFTVLILLSGFIAFIGYRGLTSARALVDALVHQNMTKIRLSNDMMNANYVIAAELRNVVLPTSNEDNLKFIESIKQARADYAKAHDALYAIPSSPQGIGIRTEIDRLGQPVRDLN
;
A
#
# COMPACT_ATOMS: atom_id res chain seq x y z
N MET A 1 3.14 52.37 27.62
CA MET A 1 3.90 51.36 26.86
C MET A 1 3.90 51.63 25.34
N ASN A 2 4.06 52.89 24.90
CA ASN A 2 4.07 53.26 23.46
C ASN A 2 5.35 54.00 23.01
N SER A 3 6.40 54.01 23.84
CA SER A 3 7.51 54.97 23.67
C SER A 3 8.74 54.44 22.91
N LEU A 4 8.79 53.16 22.54
CA LEU A 4 9.94 52.62 21.79
C LEU A 4 9.83 52.87 20.28
N LEU A 5 8.62 52.93 19.72
CA LEU A 5 8.38 53.07 18.28
C LEU A 5 8.22 54.54 17.80
N LEU A 6 8.07 55.48 18.73
CA LEU A 6 7.88 56.91 18.42
C LEU A 6 9.21 57.69 18.36
N ARG A 7 10.33 57.08 18.75
CA ARG A 7 11.66 57.72 18.75
C ARG A 7 12.42 57.55 17.44
N PHE A 8 11.90 56.74 16.51
CA PHE A 8 12.49 56.46 15.21
C PHE A 8 11.73 57.16 14.09
N ASN A 9 12.47 57.66 13.10
CA ASN A 9 11.92 58.26 11.88
C ASN A 9 10.98 57.26 11.15
N VAL A 10 10.14 57.78 10.25
CA VAL A 10 9.10 56.99 9.55
C VAL A 10 9.68 55.77 8.80
N GLY A 11 10.89 55.90 8.25
CA GLY A 11 11.59 54.82 7.51
C GLY A 11 11.86 53.55 8.35
N PRO A 12 12.59 53.62 9.48
CA PRO A 12 12.83 52.45 10.34
C PRO A 12 11.57 51.77 10.87
N ARG A 13 10.52 52.53 11.18
CA ARG A 13 9.24 51.99 11.64
C ARG A 13 8.52 51.21 10.54
N LEU A 14 8.54 51.73 9.31
CA LEU A 14 7.98 51.06 8.14
C LEU A 14 8.75 49.78 7.83
N ALA A 15 10.09 49.83 7.85
CA ALA A 15 10.93 48.66 7.66
C ALA A 15 10.64 47.55 8.68
N ALA A 16 10.55 47.89 9.98
CA ALA A 16 10.23 46.93 11.03
C ALA A 16 8.87 46.24 10.81
N ALA A 17 7.84 46.99 10.42
CA ALA A 17 6.52 46.42 10.12
C ALA A 17 6.58 45.44 8.93
N PHE A 18 7.29 45.79 7.86
CA PHE A 18 7.48 44.90 6.70
C PHE A 18 8.30 43.66 7.05
N THR A 19 9.36 43.78 7.84
CA THR A 19 10.14 42.62 8.31
C THR A 19 9.27 41.64 9.08
N VAL A 20 8.42 42.13 9.99
CA VAL A 20 7.49 41.29 10.74
C VAL A 20 6.51 40.56 9.81
N LEU A 21 5.95 41.25 8.82
CA LEU A 21 5.05 40.64 7.84
C LEU A 21 5.74 39.57 6.99
N ILE A 22 6.97 39.82 6.56
CA ILE A 22 7.78 38.86 5.79
C ILE A 22 8.07 37.62 6.63
N LEU A 23 8.47 37.79 7.90
CA LEU A 23 8.71 36.67 8.81
C LEU A 23 7.44 35.85 9.05
N LEU A 24 6.30 36.51 9.25
CA LEU A 24 5.02 35.84 9.43
C LEU A 24 4.62 35.04 8.18
N SER A 25 4.79 35.65 6.99
CA SER A 25 4.54 34.98 5.72
C SER A 25 5.44 33.75 5.53
N GLY A 26 6.74 33.89 5.83
CA GLY A 26 7.70 32.79 5.80
C GLY A 26 7.34 31.67 6.77
N PHE A 27 6.85 32.01 7.97
CA PHE A 27 6.42 31.03 8.97
C PHE A 27 5.18 30.24 8.50
N ILE A 28 4.18 30.91 7.93
CA ILE A 28 3.00 30.26 7.35
C ILE A 28 3.41 29.35 6.18
N ALA A 29 4.27 29.85 5.28
CA ALA A 29 4.79 29.06 4.17
C ALA A 29 5.56 27.82 4.65
N PHE A 30 6.34 27.94 5.73
CA PHE A 30 7.06 26.83 6.34
C PHE A 30 6.11 25.75 6.91
N ILE A 31 5.06 26.16 7.63
CA ILE A 31 4.02 25.23 8.11
C ILE A 31 3.32 24.54 6.94
N GLY A 32 2.92 25.31 5.91
CA GLY A 32 2.29 24.78 4.71
C GLY A 32 3.18 23.77 3.99
N TYR A 33 4.47 24.07 3.84
CA TYR A 33 5.45 23.16 3.24
C TYR A 33 5.58 21.85 4.02
N ARG A 34 5.66 21.91 5.36
CA ARG A 34 5.71 20.73 6.23
C ARG A 34 4.43 19.90 6.10
N GLY A 35 3.26 20.53 6.11
CA GLY A 35 1.98 19.85 5.94
C GLY A 35 1.87 19.14 4.59
N LEU A 36 2.26 19.80 3.50
CA LEU A 36 2.23 19.24 2.15
C LEU A 36 3.20 18.07 1.99
N THR A 37 4.38 18.14 2.63
CA THR A 37 5.36 17.05 2.63
C THR A 37 4.82 15.80 3.35
N SER A 38 4.17 15.99 4.50
CA SER A 38 3.52 14.88 5.22
C SER A 38 2.37 14.27 4.44
N ALA A 39 1.52 15.10 3.80
CA ALA A 39 0.43 14.62 2.95
C ALA A 39 0.96 13.80 1.77
N ARG A 40 2.05 14.25 1.13
CA ARG A 40 2.71 13.51 0.06
C ARG A 40 3.22 12.15 0.53
N ALA A 41 3.86 12.07 1.70
CA ALA A 41 4.35 10.80 2.25
C ALA A 41 3.19 9.81 2.53
N LEU A 42 2.04 10.31 3.00
CA LEU A 42 0.84 9.48 3.20
C LEU A 42 0.27 8.98 1.87
N VAL A 43 0.19 9.84 0.85
CA VAL A 43 -0.26 9.46 -0.50
C VAL A 43 0.68 8.44 -1.12
N ASP A 44 2.00 8.63 -1.03
CA ASP A 44 2.98 7.67 -1.57
C ASP A 44 2.88 6.31 -0.87
N ALA A 45 2.69 6.28 0.46
CA ALA A 45 2.46 5.04 1.21
C ALA A 45 1.15 4.34 0.81
N LEU A 46 0.06 5.09 0.66
CA LEU A 46 -1.25 4.55 0.24
C LEU A 46 -1.21 4.03 -1.20
N VAL A 47 -0.74 4.86 -2.12
CA VAL A 47 -0.79 4.57 -3.56
C VAL A 47 0.22 3.49 -3.94
N HIS A 48 1.41 3.48 -3.37
CA HIS A 48 2.45 2.57 -3.84
C HIS A 48 2.49 1.25 -3.05
N GLN A 49 2.53 1.31 -1.72
CA GLN A 49 2.70 0.12 -0.91
C GLN A 49 1.38 -0.61 -0.67
N ASN A 50 0.33 0.10 -0.29
CA ASN A 50 -0.95 -0.55 0.03
C ASN A 50 -1.67 -1.05 -1.22
N MET A 51 -1.67 -0.30 -2.33
CA MET A 51 -2.26 -0.82 -3.58
C MET A 51 -1.50 -2.03 -4.14
N THR A 52 -0.17 -2.07 -4.00
CA THR A 52 0.61 -3.25 -4.41
C THR A 52 0.25 -4.46 -3.56
N LYS A 53 0.13 -4.30 -2.24
CA LYS A 53 -0.33 -5.37 -1.34
C LYS A 53 -1.74 -5.85 -1.71
N ILE A 54 -2.68 -4.93 -1.95
CA ILE A 54 -4.06 -5.26 -2.37
C ILE A 54 -4.07 -6.03 -3.68
N ARG A 55 -3.31 -5.56 -4.68
CA ARG A 55 -3.20 -6.24 -5.98
C ARG A 55 -2.68 -7.66 -5.82
N LEU A 56 -1.57 -7.85 -5.11
CA LEU A 56 -1.00 -9.18 -4.90
C LEU A 56 -1.93 -10.10 -4.09
N SER A 57 -2.63 -9.58 -3.08
CA SER A 57 -3.66 -10.36 -2.37
C SER A 57 -4.83 -10.75 -3.27
N ASN A 58 -5.25 -9.87 -4.19
CA ASN A 58 -6.28 -10.18 -5.18
C ASN A 58 -5.78 -11.22 -6.20
N ASP A 59 -4.52 -11.15 -6.62
CA ASP A 59 -3.90 -12.12 -7.52
C ASP A 59 -3.91 -13.52 -6.87
N MET A 60 -3.55 -13.62 -5.57
CA MET A 60 -3.67 -14.86 -4.79
C MET A 60 -5.11 -15.37 -4.71
N MET A 61 -6.08 -14.48 -4.46
CA MET A 61 -7.50 -14.86 -4.36
C MET A 61 -8.05 -15.34 -5.70
N ASN A 62 -7.69 -14.68 -6.80
CA ASN A 62 -8.09 -15.07 -8.14
C ASN A 62 -7.51 -16.43 -8.53
N ALA A 63 -6.23 -16.68 -8.23
CA ALA A 63 -5.61 -17.98 -8.43
C ALA A 63 -6.34 -19.10 -7.66
N ASN A 64 -6.70 -18.86 -6.39
CA ASN A 64 -7.50 -19.81 -5.62
C ASN A 64 -8.90 -20.04 -6.21
N TYR A 65 -9.54 -19.00 -6.76
CA TYR A 65 -10.82 -19.15 -7.44
C TYR A 65 -10.70 -20.07 -8.67
N VAL A 66 -9.67 -19.88 -9.49
CA VAL A 66 -9.38 -20.74 -10.64
C VAL A 66 -9.13 -22.18 -10.17
N ILE A 67 -8.28 -22.39 -9.16
CA ILE A 67 -8.02 -23.73 -8.61
C ILE A 67 -9.32 -24.41 -8.18
N ALA A 68 -10.20 -23.70 -7.45
CA ALA A 68 -11.46 -24.26 -6.97
C ALA A 68 -12.43 -24.57 -8.14
N ALA A 69 -12.53 -23.67 -9.12
CA ALA A 69 -13.39 -23.86 -10.28
C ALA A 69 -12.94 -25.06 -11.13
N GLU A 70 -11.64 -25.19 -11.38
CA GLU A 70 -11.10 -26.29 -12.18
C GLU A 70 -11.08 -27.61 -11.44
N LEU A 71 -10.84 -27.60 -10.12
CA LEU A 71 -10.97 -28.80 -9.29
C LEU A 71 -12.40 -29.34 -9.34
N ARG A 72 -13.40 -28.46 -9.31
CA ARG A 72 -14.80 -28.83 -9.54
C ARG A 72 -14.98 -29.43 -10.93
N ASN A 73 -14.36 -28.87 -11.97
CA ASN A 73 -14.50 -29.37 -13.34
C ASN A 73 -13.88 -30.77 -13.52
N VAL A 74 -12.76 -31.06 -12.86
CA VAL A 74 -12.09 -32.38 -12.91
C VAL A 74 -12.97 -33.50 -12.35
N VAL A 75 -13.80 -33.22 -11.33
CA VAL A 75 -14.66 -34.24 -10.72
C VAL A 75 -15.99 -34.44 -11.48
N LEU A 76 -16.28 -33.60 -12.47
CA LEU A 76 -17.45 -33.77 -13.33
C LEU A 76 -17.17 -34.80 -14.42
N PRO A 77 -18.19 -35.57 -14.87
CA PRO A 77 -18.04 -36.53 -15.95
C PRO A 77 -17.79 -35.80 -17.28
N THR A 78 -16.52 -35.56 -17.58
CA THR A 78 -16.01 -34.91 -18.80
C THR A 78 -15.02 -35.83 -19.53
N SER A 79 -14.55 -35.41 -20.70
CA SER A 79 -13.56 -36.19 -21.45
C SER A 79 -12.20 -36.20 -20.75
N ASN A 80 -11.38 -37.22 -21.01
CA ASN A 80 -10.01 -37.26 -20.49
C ASN A 80 -9.15 -36.10 -20.99
N GLU A 81 -9.39 -35.64 -22.23
CA GLU A 81 -8.67 -34.49 -22.79
C GLU A 81 -9.01 -33.20 -22.02
N ASP A 82 -10.28 -33.00 -21.67
CA ASP A 82 -10.71 -31.84 -20.89
C ASP A 82 -10.15 -31.88 -19.47
N ASN A 83 -10.15 -33.06 -18.83
CA ASN A 83 -9.53 -33.25 -17.52
C ASN A 83 -8.05 -32.86 -17.51
N LEU A 84 -7.29 -33.20 -18.55
CA LEU A 84 -5.89 -32.79 -18.66
C LEU A 84 -5.74 -31.26 -18.78
N LYS A 85 -6.63 -30.59 -19.50
CA LYS A 85 -6.65 -29.12 -19.59
C LYS A 85 -6.97 -28.46 -18.25
N PHE A 86 -7.95 -28.99 -17.51
CA PHE A 86 -8.29 -28.49 -16.18
C PHE A 86 -7.13 -28.68 -15.20
N ILE A 87 -6.47 -29.84 -15.22
CA ILE A 87 -5.28 -30.11 -14.39
C ILE A 87 -4.15 -29.13 -14.71
N GLU A 88 -3.91 -28.83 -15.99
CA GLU A 88 -2.89 -27.86 -16.39
C GLU A 88 -3.24 -26.44 -15.91
N SER A 89 -4.51 -26.03 -16.03
CA SER A 89 -5.00 -24.77 -15.48
C SER A 89 -4.79 -24.66 -13.96
N ILE A 90 -5.05 -25.74 -13.22
CA ILE A 90 -4.77 -25.82 -11.77
C ILE A 90 -3.28 -25.62 -11.49
N LYS A 91 -2.38 -26.27 -12.24
CA LYS A 91 -0.93 -26.13 -12.05
C LYS A 91 -0.48 -24.70 -12.29
N GLN A 92 -0.94 -24.08 -13.37
CA GLN A 92 -0.62 -22.69 -13.68
C GLN A 92 -1.12 -21.75 -12.58
N ALA A 93 -2.37 -21.92 -12.13
CA ALA A 93 -2.93 -21.11 -11.06
C ALA A 93 -2.17 -21.28 -9.73
N ARG A 94 -1.68 -22.47 -9.41
CA ARG A 94 -0.80 -22.69 -8.23
C ARG A 94 0.53 -21.94 -8.36
N ALA A 95 1.13 -21.93 -9.55
CA ALA A 95 2.35 -21.17 -9.79
C ALA A 95 2.11 -19.65 -9.68
N ASP A 96 0.99 -19.16 -10.21
CA ASP A 96 0.61 -17.74 -10.10
C ASP A 96 0.33 -17.34 -8.65
N TYR A 97 -0.33 -18.20 -7.86
CA TYR A 97 -0.50 -18.01 -6.42
C TYR A 97 0.86 -17.90 -5.71
N ALA A 98 1.77 -18.85 -5.95
CA ALA A 98 3.08 -18.87 -5.30
C ALA A 98 3.88 -17.60 -5.60
N LYS A 99 3.90 -17.19 -6.87
CA LYS A 99 4.55 -15.95 -7.31
C LYS A 99 3.98 -14.71 -6.62
N ALA A 100 2.65 -14.61 -6.53
CA ALA A 100 1.99 -13.48 -5.87
C ALA A 100 2.22 -13.49 -4.35
N HIS A 101 2.20 -14.68 -3.72
CA HIS A 101 2.52 -14.88 -2.31
C HIS A 101 3.95 -14.43 -2.01
N ASP A 102 4.95 -14.93 -2.74
CA ASP A 102 6.36 -14.59 -2.53
C ASP A 102 6.59 -13.07 -2.68
N ALA A 103 6.01 -12.47 -3.72
CA ALA A 103 6.08 -11.03 -3.94
C ALA A 103 5.42 -10.23 -2.81
N LEU A 104 4.28 -10.70 -2.28
CA LEU A 104 3.60 -10.07 -1.15
C LEU A 104 4.45 -10.17 0.12
N TYR A 105 5.05 -11.34 0.38
CA TYR A 105 5.80 -11.63 1.59
C TYR A 105 7.15 -10.90 1.63
N ALA A 106 7.73 -10.58 0.46
CA ALA A 106 8.89 -9.70 0.35
C ALA A 106 8.60 -8.24 0.78
N ILE A 107 7.33 -7.80 0.77
CA ILE A 107 6.97 -6.46 1.21
C ILE A 107 6.80 -6.44 2.75
N PRO A 108 7.48 -5.53 3.47
CA PRO A 108 7.32 -5.36 4.91
C PRO A 108 5.86 -5.11 5.31
N SER A 109 5.44 -5.71 6.42
CA SER A 109 4.08 -5.61 6.93
C SER A 109 4.06 -5.17 8.38
N SER A 110 2.95 -4.58 8.82
CA SER A 110 2.74 -4.24 10.23
C SER A 110 2.58 -5.51 11.06
N PRO A 111 2.71 -5.45 12.40
CA PRO A 111 2.45 -6.60 13.27
C PRO A 111 1.08 -7.25 13.02
N GLN A 112 0.04 -6.44 12.79
CA GLN A 112 -1.29 -6.93 12.44
C GLN A 112 -1.29 -7.66 11.10
N GLY A 113 -0.60 -7.11 10.09
CA GLY A 113 -0.48 -7.74 8.78
C GLY A 113 0.35 -9.04 8.81
N ILE A 114 1.33 -9.14 9.70
CA ILE A 114 2.05 -10.40 9.96
C ILE A 114 1.10 -11.42 10.58
N GLY A 115 0.27 -11.04 11.56
CA GLY A 115 -0.73 -11.93 12.14
C GLY A 115 -1.71 -12.51 11.11
N ILE A 116 -2.17 -11.70 10.16
CA ILE A 116 -3.03 -12.15 9.06
C ILE A 116 -2.27 -13.14 8.15
N ARG A 117 -1.01 -12.87 7.82
CA ARG A 117 -0.16 -13.77 7.02
C ARG A 117 0.02 -15.13 7.70
N THR A 118 0.30 -15.13 9.00
CA THR A 118 0.41 -16.35 9.80
C THR A 118 -0.89 -17.16 9.75
N GLU A 119 -2.05 -16.51 9.84
CA GLU A 119 -3.33 -17.21 9.73
C GLU A 119 -3.57 -17.79 8.33
N ILE A 120 -3.22 -17.05 7.27
CA ILE A 120 -3.27 -17.57 5.89
C ILE A 120 -2.37 -18.79 5.73
N ASP A 121 -1.13 -18.73 6.23
CA ASP A 121 -0.18 -19.84 6.13
C ASP A 121 -0.65 -21.05 6.93
N ARG A 122 -1.26 -20.84 8.11
CA ARG A 122 -1.86 -21.91 8.93
C ARG A 122 -2.99 -22.63 8.19
N LEU A 123 -3.83 -21.88 7.48
CA LEU A 123 -4.91 -22.45 6.66
C LEU A 123 -4.38 -23.12 5.38
N GLY A 124 -3.27 -22.62 4.84
CA GLY A 124 -2.65 -23.12 3.61
C GLY A 124 -1.72 -24.32 3.79
N GLN A 125 -1.22 -24.58 5.00
CA GLN A 125 -0.29 -25.68 5.30
C GLN A 125 -0.77 -27.06 4.82
N PRO A 126 -2.02 -27.50 5.11
CA PRO A 126 -2.52 -28.79 4.64
C PRO A 126 -2.56 -28.93 3.11
N VAL A 127 -2.67 -27.81 2.38
CA VAL A 127 -2.71 -27.79 0.91
C VAL A 127 -1.31 -27.81 0.31
N ARG A 128 -0.31 -27.24 1.00
CA ARG A 128 1.09 -27.25 0.54
C ARG A 128 1.68 -28.65 0.56
N ASP A 129 1.31 -29.47 1.53
CA ASP A 129 1.77 -30.86 1.66
C ASP A 129 1.19 -31.81 0.58
N LEU A 130 0.23 -31.32 -0.23
CA LEU A 130 -0.43 -32.09 -1.30
C LEU A 130 0.13 -31.77 -2.71
N ASN A 131 1.02 -30.79 -2.85
CA ASN A 131 1.71 -30.45 -4.11
C ASN A 131 3.07 -31.15 -4.18
#